data_AF-A0A1D1VW41-F1
#
_entry.id   AF-A0A1D1VW41-F1
#
_cell.length_a   1.000
_cell.length_b   1.000
_cell.length_c   1.000
_cell.angle_alpha   90.00
_cell.angle_beta   90.00
_cell.angle_gamma   90.00
#
_symmetry.space_group_name_H-M   'P 1'
#
loop_
_entity.id
_entity.type
_entity.pdbx_description
1 polymer ?
#
loop_
_entity_poly.entity_id
_entity_poly.type
_entity_poly.pdbx_seq_one_letter_code
_entity_poly.pdbx_strand_id
1 'polypeptide(L)'
;MSFSSAGDSRLANKQRYPTTLTAAGVDHTSMPRSLLALLDCFKWRTVTTVCDALSQFPGVNAFFIVACANLRLIQSQQRTKYNFYNFDFDSKFASDYAGFLLQAKKRSRGKQH
;
A
#
# COMPACT_ATOMS: atom_id res chain seq x y z
N MET A 1 -4.30 -24.50 16.51
CA MET A 1 -3.25 -23.65 15.93
C MET A 1 -3.88 -22.87 14.79
N SER A 2 -4.23 -21.61 15.02
CA SER A 2 -5.00 -20.79 14.09
C SER A 2 -4.04 -19.92 13.30
N PHE A 3 -3.92 -20.16 11.99
CA PHE A 3 -3.12 -19.31 11.11
C PHE A 3 -4.00 -18.15 10.65
N SER A 4 -3.77 -16.94 11.17
CA SER A 4 -4.37 -15.72 10.63
C SER A 4 -3.65 -15.34 9.35
N SER A 5 -4.14 -15.84 8.21
CA SER A 5 -3.78 -15.34 6.88
C SER A 5 -4.58 -14.06 6.61
N ALA A 6 -4.25 -12.98 7.32
CA ALA A 6 -4.87 -11.67 7.09
C ALA A 6 -4.50 -11.15 5.69
N GLY A 7 -5.29 -11.51 4.67
CA GLY A 7 -5.48 -10.70 3.46
C GLY A 7 -4.31 -10.58 2.46
N ASP A 8 -3.32 -11.47 2.49
CA ASP A 8 -2.27 -11.49 1.46
C ASP A 8 -2.88 -11.84 0.08
N SER A 9 -2.76 -10.92 -0.89
CA SER A 9 -3.30 -11.10 -2.25
C SER A 9 -2.68 -12.28 -2.99
N ARG A 10 -1.50 -12.76 -2.56
CA ARG A 10 -0.87 -13.98 -3.11
C ARG A 10 -1.69 -15.23 -2.80
N LEU A 11 -2.46 -15.23 -1.71
CA LEU A 11 -3.36 -16.32 -1.34
C LEU A 11 -4.63 -16.34 -2.19
N ALA A 12 -4.92 -15.26 -2.94
CA ALA A 12 -5.99 -15.22 -3.92
C ALA A 12 -5.62 -15.92 -5.25
N ASN A 13 -4.36 -16.33 -5.43
CA ASN A 13 -3.95 -17.11 -6.59
C ASN A 13 -4.53 -18.54 -6.49
N LYS A 14 -5.69 -18.75 -7.11
CA LYS A 14 -6.39 -20.04 -7.13
C LYS A 14 -5.66 -21.13 -7.90
N GLN A 15 -4.75 -20.78 -8.80
CA GLN A 15 -3.91 -21.75 -9.51
C GLN A 15 -2.85 -22.36 -8.58
N ARG A 16 -2.37 -21.58 -7.60
CA ARG A 16 -1.37 -22.02 -6.60
C ARG A 16 -2.01 -22.53 -5.30
N TYR A 17 -3.14 -21.96 -4.89
CA TYR A 17 -3.85 -22.27 -3.65
C TYR A 17 -5.37 -22.50 -3.91
N PRO A 18 -5.74 -23.60 -4.59
CA PRO A 18 -7.10 -23.82 -5.07
C PRO A 18 -8.15 -23.98 -3.95
N THR A 19 -7.76 -24.50 -2.79
CA THR A 19 -8.65 -24.80 -1.66
C THR A 19 -8.71 -23.69 -0.60
N THR A 20 -7.98 -22.59 -0.78
CA THR A 20 -7.93 -21.51 0.22
C THR A 20 -9.15 -20.59 0.07
N LEU A 21 -9.96 -20.50 1.12
CA LEU A 21 -11.06 -19.54 1.27
C LEU A 21 -10.62 -18.46 2.26
N THR A 22 -10.47 -17.23 1.80
CA THR A 22 -10.14 -16.07 2.65
C THR A 22 -11.46 -15.48 3.18
N ALA A 23 -11.85 -15.86 4.41
CA ALA A 23 -13.14 -15.48 5.01
C ALA A 23 -13.10 -14.19 5.86
N ALA A 24 -11.93 -13.56 6.03
CA ALA A 24 -11.86 -12.25 6.66
C ALA A 24 -12.13 -11.18 5.62
N GLY A 25 -13.19 -10.39 5.82
CA GLY A 25 -13.46 -9.16 5.10
C GLY A 25 -12.36 -8.14 5.35
N VAL A 26 -11.25 -8.31 4.65
CA VAL A 26 -10.14 -7.37 4.60
C VAL A 26 -9.91 -7.11 3.13
N ASP A 27 -10.67 -6.15 2.65
CA ASP A 27 -10.82 -5.81 1.24
C ASP A 27 -9.60 -5.04 0.72
N HIS A 28 -8.41 -5.62 0.90
CA HIS A 28 -7.14 -5.04 0.46
C HIS A 28 -6.97 -5.04 -1.05
N THR A 29 -7.92 -5.60 -1.80
CA THR A 29 -8.02 -5.51 -3.26
C THR A 29 -9.05 -4.48 -3.69
N SER A 30 -10.16 -4.25 -2.96
CA SER A 30 -11.01 -3.10 -3.24
C SER A 30 -10.39 -1.79 -2.81
N MET A 31 -9.67 -1.74 -1.68
CA MET A 31 -9.09 -0.49 -1.17
C MET A 31 -8.17 0.18 -2.22
N PRO A 32 -7.25 -0.55 -2.88
CA PRO A 32 -6.46 0.02 -3.96
C PRO A 32 -7.27 0.35 -5.21
N ARG A 33 -8.31 -0.44 -5.55
CA ARG A 33 -9.19 -0.12 -6.70
C ARG A 33 -9.99 1.16 -6.46
N SER A 34 -10.53 1.33 -5.27
CA SER A 34 -11.23 2.53 -4.81
C SER A 34 -10.29 3.73 -4.78
N LEU A 35 -9.02 3.55 -4.38
CA LEU A 35 -7.99 4.59 -4.51
C LEU A 35 -7.83 5.00 -5.97
N LEU A 36 -7.65 4.08 -6.92
CA LEU A 36 -7.52 4.44 -8.34
C LEU A 36 -8.75 5.17 -8.87
N ALA A 37 -9.95 4.74 -8.49
CA ALA A 37 -11.20 5.41 -8.87
C ALA A 37 -11.28 6.84 -8.31
N LEU A 38 -10.84 7.05 -7.06
CA LEU A 38 -10.73 8.37 -6.44
C LEU A 38 -9.75 9.26 -7.20
N LEU A 39 -8.57 8.75 -7.54
CA LEU A 39 -7.57 9.50 -8.32
C LEU A 39 -8.12 9.92 -9.68
N ASP A 40 -8.89 9.06 -10.34
CA ASP A 40 -9.54 9.38 -11.60
C ASP A 40 -10.62 10.45 -11.46
N CYS A 41 -11.45 10.37 -10.41
CA CYS A 41 -12.48 11.35 -10.12
C CYS A 41 -11.90 12.77 -9.98
N PHE A 42 -10.77 12.90 -9.27
CA PHE A 42 -10.10 14.18 -9.05
C PHE A 42 -9.04 14.52 -10.11
N LYS A 43 -8.89 13.68 -11.15
CA LYS A 43 -7.84 13.80 -12.18
C LYS A 43 -6.43 13.90 -11.59
N TRP A 44 -6.21 13.29 -10.43
CA TRP A 44 -4.89 13.19 -9.83
C TRP A 44 -4.09 12.13 -10.56
N ARG A 45 -2.86 12.51 -10.93
CA ARG A 45 -1.91 11.63 -11.62
C ARG A 45 -0.67 11.34 -10.78
N THR A 46 -0.41 12.14 -9.76
CA THR A 46 0.76 11.98 -8.89
C THR A 46 0.33 11.64 -7.48
N VAL A 47 0.86 10.54 -6.96
CA VAL A 47 0.52 10.03 -5.62
C VAL A 47 1.80 9.69 -4.89
N THR A 48 1.90 10.11 -3.64
CA THR A 48 2.94 9.67 -2.73
C THR A 48 2.32 8.79 -1.65
N THR A 49 2.77 7.56 -1.54
CA THR A 49 2.38 6.60 -0.51
C THR A 49 3.47 6.53 0.56
N VAL A 50 3.04 6.56 1.82
CA VAL A 50 3.91 6.47 2.99
C VAL A 50 3.51 5.22 3.77
N CYS A 51 4.46 4.34 4.05
CA CYS A 51 4.25 3.05 4.69
C CYS A 51 5.12 2.93 5.94
N ASP A 52 4.49 2.60 7.07
CA ASP A 52 5.18 2.33 8.32
C ASP A 52 5.48 0.84 8.44
N ALA A 53 6.72 0.51 8.79
CA ALA A 53 7.20 -0.86 9.01
C ALA A 53 6.80 -1.40 10.39
N LEU A 54 6.36 -0.55 11.34
CA LEU A 54 5.84 -0.91 12.67
C LEU A 54 6.58 -2.08 13.34
N SER A 55 7.92 -2.07 13.31
CA SER A 55 8.72 -3.23 13.75
C SER A 55 8.58 -3.52 15.24
N GLN A 56 8.13 -2.54 16.01
CA GLN A 56 7.82 -2.64 17.44
C GLN A 56 6.49 -3.36 17.74
N PHE A 57 5.60 -3.55 16.76
CA PHE A 57 4.28 -4.17 16.95
C PHE A 57 4.03 -5.37 16.03
N PRO A 58 4.75 -6.49 16.19
CA PRO A 58 4.72 -7.63 15.25
C PRO A 58 3.32 -8.23 15.01
N GLY A 59 2.38 -8.11 15.95
CA GLY A 59 1.00 -8.59 15.78
C GLY A 59 0.06 -7.64 15.02
N VAL A 60 0.26 -6.32 15.12
CA VAL A 60 -0.59 -5.29 14.48
C VAL A 60 -0.04 -4.90 13.10
N ASN A 61 1.27 -5.07 12.92
CA ASN A 61 2.01 -4.75 11.71
C ASN A 61 1.58 -5.56 10.48
N ALA A 62 1.04 -6.76 10.67
CA ALA A 62 0.63 -7.63 9.56
C ALA A 62 -0.37 -6.94 8.61
N PHE A 63 -1.35 -6.21 9.14
CA PHE A 63 -2.33 -5.48 8.31
C PHE A 63 -1.66 -4.38 7.48
N PHE A 64 -0.82 -3.55 8.11
CA PHE A 64 -0.19 -2.40 7.45
C PHE A 64 0.85 -2.83 6.41
N ILE A 65 1.67 -3.84 6.72
CA ILE A 65 2.60 -4.43 5.75
C ILE A 65 1.84 -4.99 4.55
N VAL A 66 0.78 -5.76 4.78
CA VAL A 66 0.02 -6.39 3.69
C VAL A 66 -0.71 -5.35 2.85
N ALA A 67 -1.32 -4.33 3.46
CA ALA A 67 -1.95 -3.24 2.74
C ALA A 67 -0.94 -2.48 1.86
N CYS A 68 0.24 -2.16 2.40
CA CYS A 68 1.30 -1.50 1.66
C CYS A 68 1.86 -2.37 0.53
N ALA A 69 2.03 -3.67 0.75
CA ALA A 69 2.47 -4.61 -0.29
C ALA A 69 1.45 -4.69 -1.44
N ASN A 70 0.15 -4.77 -1.12
CA ASN A 70 -0.93 -4.80 -2.11
C ASN A 70 -1.05 -3.48 -2.89
N LEU A 71 -0.91 -2.34 -2.22
CA LEU A 71 -0.85 -1.03 -2.88
C LEU A 71 0.31 -0.98 -3.88
N ARG A 72 1.52 -1.40 -3.49
CA ARG A 72 2.70 -1.42 -4.37
C ARG A 72 2.52 -2.30 -5.60
N LEU A 73 1.88 -3.45 -5.44
CA LEU A 73 1.54 -4.35 -6.55
C LEU A 73 0.62 -3.67 -7.57
N ILE A 74 -0.40 -2.94 -7.10
CA ILE A 74 -1.32 -2.26 -8.01
C ILE A 74 -0.68 -1.00 -8.62
N GLN A 75 0.16 -0.30 -7.86
CA GLN A 75 0.93 0.83 -8.39
C GLN A 75 1.86 0.41 -9.53
N SER A 76 2.53 -0.76 -9.42
CA SER A 76 3.42 -1.24 -10.48
C SER A 76 2.67 -1.53 -11.79
N GLN A 77 1.43 -2.02 -11.69
CA GLN A 77 0.55 -2.27 -12.83
C GLN A 77 0.00 -0.99 -13.48
N GLN A 78 -0.01 0.12 -12.75
CA GLN A 78 -0.68 1.37 -13.17
C GLN A 78 0.31 2.52 -13.45
N ARG A 79 1.61 2.22 -13.57
CA ARG A 79 2.68 3.22 -13.80
C ARG A 79 2.56 3.99 -15.11
N THR A 80 1.85 3.45 -16.10
CA THR A 80 1.60 4.14 -17.38
C THR A 80 0.61 5.30 -17.23
N LYS A 81 -0.26 5.26 -16.21
CA LYS A 81 -1.32 6.26 -15.98
C LYS A 81 -1.01 7.19 -14.79
N TYR A 82 -0.26 6.71 -13.81
CA TYR A 82 0.02 7.44 -12.58
C TYR A 82 1.50 7.43 -12.22
N ASN A 83 1.94 8.53 -11.63
CA ASN A 83 3.24 8.72 -11.01
C ASN A 83 3.15 8.38 -9.52
N PHE A 84 3.66 7.21 -9.16
CA PHE A 84 3.71 6.75 -7.77
C PHE A 84 5.09 6.97 -7.14
N TYR A 85 5.09 7.55 -5.95
CA TYR A 85 6.26 7.67 -5.09
C TYR A 85 6.03 6.92 -3.78
N ASN A 86 6.98 6.10 -3.37
CA ASN A 86 6.88 5.31 -2.15
C ASN A 86 7.91 5.79 -1.12
N PHE A 87 7.47 5.94 0.12
CA PHE A 87 8.34 6.17 1.28
C PHE A 87 8.04 5.11 2.34
N ASP A 88 9.09 4.44 2.79
CA ASP A 88 9.04 3.56 3.94
C ASP A 88 9.70 4.25 5.13
N PHE A 89 9.09 4.11 6.29
CA PHE A 89 9.69 4.51 7.55
C PHE A 89 9.35 3.47 8.63
N ASP A 90 10.00 3.58 9.78
CA ASP A 90 9.67 2.76 10.94
C ASP A 90 9.49 3.69 12.14
N SER A 91 8.26 3.79 12.65
CA SER A 91 7.92 4.65 13.79
C SER A 91 8.66 4.28 15.08
N LYS A 92 9.25 3.08 15.16
CA LYS A 92 10.17 2.73 16.26
C LYS A 92 11.40 3.62 16.28
N PHE A 93 11.90 4.02 15.11
CA PHE A 93 13.16 4.74 14.95
C PHE A 93 12.97 6.19 14.48
N ALA A 94 11.83 6.50 13.87
CA ALA A 94 11.51 7.82 13.35
C ALA A 94 10.42 8.50 14.18
N SER A 95 10.79 9.59 14.86
CA SER A 95 9.87 10.50 15.54
C SER A 95 9.64 11.82 14.79
N ASP A 96 10.51 12.15 13.82
CA ASP A 96 10.36 13.31 12.96
C ASP A 96 9.84 12.92 11.57
N TYR A 97 8.64 13.43 11.27
CA TYR A 97 7.90 13.18 10.04
C TYR A 97 8.07 14.29 9.00
N ALA A 98 8.68 15.42 9.36
CA ALA A 98 8.79 16.59 8.50
C ALA A 98 9.59 16.29 7.22
N GLY A 99 10.62 15.44 7.34
CA GLY A 99 11.50 15.08 6.22
C GLY A 99 10.76 14.42 5.06
N PHE A 100 9.92 13.41 5.31
CA PHE A 100 9.17 12.76 4.23
C PHE A 100 7.98 13.57 3.75
N LEU A 101 7.33 14.36 4.62
CA LEU A 101 6.27 15.29 4.19
C LEU A 101 6.82 16.36 3.23
N LEU A 102 8.03 16.87 3.51
CA LEU A 102 8.72 17.79 2.62
C LEU A 102 9.07 17.13 1.28
N GLN A 103 9.54 15.88 1.29
CA GLN A 103 9.82 15.14 0.07
C GLN A 103 8.54 14.85 -0.74
N ALA A 104 7.44 14.46 -0.08
CA ALA A 104 6.14 14.29 -0.72
C ALA A 104 5.66 15.59 -1.37
N LYS A 105 5.78 16.73 -0.65
CA LYS A 105 5.46 18.05 -1.18
C LYS A 105 6.28 18.39 -2.42
N LYS A 106 7.61 18.17 -2.39
CA LYS A 106 8.50 18.42 -3.54
C LYS A 106 8.10 17.57 -4.75
N ARG A 107 7.80 16.29 -4.54
CA ARG A 107 7.43 15.35 -5.61
C ARG A 107 6.04 15.58 -6.18
N SER A 108 5.08 16.03 -5.37
CA SER A 108 3.74 16.40 -5.85
C SER A 108 3.72 17.62 -6.75
N ARG A 109 4.70 18.52 -6.61
CA ARG A 109 4.79 19.80 -7.32
C ARG A 109 5.88 19.84 -8.40
N GLY A 110 6.78 18.86 -8.41
CA GLY A 110 7.81 18.72 -9.42
C GLY A 110 7.20 18.30 -10.75
N LYS A 111 7.20 19.19 -11.74
CA LYS A 111 6.95 18.81 -13.14
C LYS A 111 8.00 17.77 -13.52
N GLN A 112 7.56 16.56 -13.89
CA GLN A 112 8.38 15.69 -14.72
C GLN A 112 8.61 16.44 -16.03
N HIS A 113 9.87 16.75 -16.30
CA HIS A 113 10.32 17.30 -17.57
C HIS A 113 10.65 16.15 -18.53
#